data_AF-A0A1I4SES5-F1
#
_entry.id   AF-A0A1I4SES5-F1
#
_cell.length_a   1.000
_cell.length_b   1.000
_cell.length_c   1.000
_cell.angle_alpha   90.00
_cell.angle_beta   90.00
_cell.angle_gamma   90.00
#
_symmetry.space_group_name_H-M   'P 1'
#
loop_
_entity.id
_entity.type
_entity.pdbx_description
1 polymer ?
#
loop_
_entity_poly.entity_id
_entity_poly.type
_entity_poly.pdbx_seq_one_letter_code
_entity_poly.pdbx_strand_id
1 'polypeptide(L)'
;MPNVVGNGYQGFFQEIVHERLLEFGGESIRKYDLIRWNLLGSIVTETRAKLQSLLDGNGNYANVPKYIYYKIGNYDPAQSAQNVVTNLDTYFVGTDKSNVFYVPAVASTPTGYTRINWQAAMVNTMINDERKGWMQYYKPNHSELLPIYQDIINTNYNLTQDYGY
;
A
#
# COMPACT_ATOMS: atom_id res chain seq x y z
N MET A 1 -11.22 1.49 -20.02
CA MET A 1 -11.30 0.14 -19.45
C MET A 1 -10.08 -0.63 -19.93
N PRO A 2 -9.38 -1.39 -19.07
CA PRO A 2 -8.34 -2.29 -19.55
C PRO A 2 -8.93 -3.23 -20.61
N ASN A 3 -8.10 -3.58 -21.59
CA ASN A 3 -8.53 -4.39 -22.73
C ASN A 3 -8.76 -5.83 -22.24
N VAL A 4 -10.01 -6.29 -22.21
CA VAL A 4 -10.35 -7.67 -21.80
C VAL A 4 -9.98 -8.60 -22.95
N VAL A 5 -8.73 -9.05 -22.96
CA VAL A 5 -8.31 -10.17 -23.82
C VAL A 5 -8.95 -11.41 -23.21
N GLY A 6 -9.93 -12.00 -23.91
CA GLY A 6 -10.70 -13.13 -23.42
C GLY A 6 -9.84 -14.35 -23.10
N ASN A 7 -9.28 -14.42 -21.90
CA ASN A 7 -8.44 -15.52 -21.40
C ASN A 7 -9.25 -16.55 -20.60
N GLY A 8 -10.52 -16.74 -20.97
CA GLY A 8 -11.44 -17.70 -20.32
C GLY A 8 -11.57 -17.47 -18.81
N TYR A 9 -11.76 -18.56 -18.07
CA TYR A 9 -11.89 -18.53 -16.60
C TYR A 9 -10.74 -17.79 -15.91
N GLN A 10 -9.49 -18.03 -16.33
CA GLN A 10 -8.32 -17.47 -15.66
C GLN A 10 -8.25 -15.95 -15.79
N GLY A 11 -8.49 -15.40 -16.99
CA GLY A 11 -8.53 -13.96 -17.19
C GLY A 11 -9.62 -13.30 -16.35
N PHE A 12 -10.83 -13.86 -16.38
CA PHE A 12 -11.94 -13.33 -15.57
C PHE A 12 -11.65 -13.41 -14.07
N PHE A 13 -11.06 -14.52 -13.60
CA PHE A 13 -10.66 -14.64 -12.20
C PHE A 13 -9.60 -13.61 -11.81
N GLN A 14 -8.60 -13.35 -12.65
CA GLN A 14 -7.60 -12.30 -12.41
C GLN A 14 -8.23 -10.92 -12.27
N GLU A 15 -9.22 -10.59 -13.10
CA GLU A 15 -9.98 -9.34 -12.98
C GLU A 15 -10.78 -9.30 -11.67
N ILE A 16 -11.42 -10.40 -11.23
CA ILE A 16 -12.07 -10.46 -9.91
C ILE A 16 -11.05 -10.20 -8.79
N VAL A 17 -9.86 -10.81 -8.88
CA VAL A 17 -8.79 -10.59 -7.90
C VAL A 17 -8.34 -9.14 -7.92
N HIS A 18 -8.29 -8.46 -9.07
CA HIS A 18 -7.94 -7.05 -9.18
C HIS A 18 -9.03 -6.13 -8.64
N GLU A 19 -10.28 -6.29 -9.07
CA GLU A 19 -11.40 -5.44 -8.66
C GLU A 19 -11.63 -5.49 -7.15
N ARG A 20 -11.51 -6.69 -6.53
CA ARG A 20 -11.62 -6.81 -5.06
C ARG A 20 -10.50 -6.13 -4.29
N LEU A 21 -9.34 -5.87 -4.91
CA LEU A 21 -8.30 -5.04 -4.32
C LEU A 21 -8.69 -3.56 -4.35
N LEU A 22 -9.27 -3.09 -5.45
CA LEU A 22 -9.64 -1.69 -5.63
C LEU A 22 -10.87 -1.32 -4.79
N GLU A 23 -11.91 -2.16 -4.82
CA GLU A 23 -13.18 -1.91 -4.15
C GLU A 23 -13.03 -1.96 -2.62
N PHE A 24 -12.34 -2.98 -2.10
CA PHE A 24 -12.27 -3.25 -0.65
C PHE A 24 -10.90 -2.92 -0.04
N GLY A 25 -10.16 -2.02 -0.67
CA GLY A 25 -8.89 -1.52 -0.16
C GLY A 25 -9.08 -0.83 1.19
N GLY A 26 -8.37 -1.29 2.23
CA GLY A 26 -8.46 -0.73 3.58
C GLY A 26 -9.55 -1.34 4.48
N GLU A 27 -10.42 -2.20 3.95
CA GLU A 27 -11.48 -2.86 4.73
C GLU A 27 -11.03 -4.14 5.46
N SER A 28 -9.72 -4.43 5.45
CA SER A 28 -9.12 -5.59 6.14
C SER A 28 -9.60 -6.99 5.67
N ILE A 29 -10.31 -7.09 4.54
CA ILE A 29 -10.78 -8.39 4.01
C ILE A 29 -9.82 -9.04 3.01
N ARG A 30 -8.93 -8.26 2.39
CA ARG A 30 -8.06 -8.71 1.30
C ARG A 30 -7.16 -9.89 1.69
N LYS A 31 -6.69 -9.93 2.94
CA LYS A 31 -5.86 -11.05 3.43
C LYS A 31 -6.60 -12.38 3.31
N TYR A 32 -7.86 -12.43 3.73
CA TYR A 32 -8.66 -13.65 3.71
C TYR A 32 -9.00 -14.11 2.30
N ASP A 33 -9.27 -13.17 1.39
CA ASP A 33 -9.43 -13.45 -0.03
C ASP A 33 -8.20 -14.14 -0.63
N LEU A 34 -7.01 -13.60 -0.36
CA LEU A 34 -5.78 -14.17 -0.87
C LEU A 34 -5.48 -15.55 -0.26
N ILE A 35 -5.83 -15.78 1.01
CA ILE A 35 -5.68 -17.10 1.64
C ILE A 35 -6.59 -18.13 0.96
N ARG A 36 -7.90 -17.84 0.81
CA ARG A 36 -8.86 -18.80 0.23
C ARG A 36 -8.59 -19.11 -1.24
N TRP A 37 -7.90 -18.22 -1.95
CA TRP A 37 -7.45 -18.43 -3.32
C TRP A 37 -6.03 -19.00 -3.43
N ASN A 38 -5.35 -19.24 -2.32
CA ASN A 38 -3.96 -19.66 -2.27
C ASN A 38 -3.00 -18.71 -3.03
N LEU A 39 -3.24 -17.40 -2.92
CA LEU A 39 -2.46 -16.33 -3.59
C LEU A 39 -1.64 -15.47 -2.64
N LEU A 40 -1.78 -15.65 -1.31
CA LEU A 40 -1.14 -14.78 -0.33
C LEU A 40 0.38 -14.72 -0.52
N GLY A 41 1.06 -15.85 -0.59
CA GLY A 41 2.52 -15.88 -0.77
C GLY A 41 2.99 -15.20 -2.05
N SER A 42 2.29 -15.42 -3.17
CA SER A 42 2.60 -14.76 -4.45
C SER A 42 2.49 -13.24 -4.35
N ILE A 43 1.42 -12.73 -3.73
CA ILE A 43 1.21 -11.30 -3.53
C ILE A 43 2.24 -10.71 -2.55
N VAL A 44 2.66 -11.47 -1.55
CA VAL A 44 3.78 -11.08 -0.67
C VAL A 44 5.05 -10.85 -1.48
N THR A 45 5.47 -11.84 -2.27
CA THR A 45 6.67 -11.73 -3.11
C THR A 45 6.56 -10.57 -4.11
N GLU A 46 5.42 -10.44 -4.79
CA GLU A 46 5.17 -9.37 -5.76
C GLU A 46 5.23 -7.97 -5.11
N THR A 47 4.62 -7.81 -3.94
CA THR A 47 4.60 -6.53 -3.23
C THR A 47 5.99 -6.12 -2.77
N ARG A 48 6.83 -7.07 -2.29
CA ARG A 48 8.23 -6.77 -1.95
C ARG A 48 9.01 -6.28 -3.16
N ALA A 49 8.85 -6.93 -4.32
CA ALA A 49 9.50 -6.50 -5.56
C ALA A 49 9.03 -5.10 -6.00
N LYS A 50 7.74 -4.79 -5.87
CA LYS A 50 7.18 -3.46 -6.13
C LYS A 50 7.71 -2.40 -5.17
N LEU A 51 7.79 -2.70 -3.88
CA LEU A 51 8.38 -1.80 -2.88
C LEU A 51 9.87 -1.53 -3.17
N GLN A 52 10.62 -2.55 -3.59
CA GLN A 52 12.01 -2.39 -4.01
C GLN A 52 12.12 -1.50 -5.25
N SER A 53 11.27 -1.73 -6.25
CA SER A 53 11.22 -0.91 -7.47
C SER A 53 10.85 0.56 -7.17
N LEU A 54 9.97 0.77 -6.19
CA LEU A 54 9.64 2.10 -5.68
C LEU A 54 10.82 2.76 -4.95
N LEU A 55 11.53 2.01 -4.10
CA LEU A 55 12.74 2.50 -3.42
C LEU A 55 13.82 2.91 -4.43
N ASP A 56 14.04 2.08 -5.46
CA ASP A 56 15.05 2.31 -6.50
C ASP A 56 14.61 3.38 -7.51
N GLY A 57 13.31 3.66 -7.60
CA GLY A 57 12.73 4.62 -8.53
C GLY A 57 12.83 4.16 -9.97
N ASN A 58 12.46 2.91 -10.24
CA ASN A 58 12.53 2.30 -11.57
C ASN A 58 11.18 1.72 -12.02
N GLY A 59 11.10 1.30 -13.29
CA GLY A 59 9.89 0.74 -13.89
C GLY A 59 8.69 1.67 -13.74
N ASN A 60 7.59 1.14 -13.22
CA ASN A 60 6.35 1.89 -12.99
C ASN A 60 6.49 3.03 -11.96
N TYR A 61 7.59 3.06 -11.20
CA TYR A 61 7.84 4.05 -10.15
C TYR A 61 8.88 5.11 -10.55
N ALA A 62 9.37 5.10 -11.79
CA ALA A 62 10.39 6.02 -12.27
C ALA A 62 9.99 7.51 -12.15
N ASN A 63 8.69 7.79 -12.22
CA ASN A 63 8.16 9.16 -12.14
C ASN A 63 7.71 9.58 -10.74
N VAL A 64 7.82 8.70 -9.74
CA VAL A 64 7.46 9.06 -8.37
C VAL A 64 8.44 10.13 -7.88
N PRO A 65 7.95 11.27 -7.36
CA PRO A 65 8.81 12.35 -6.91
C PRO A 65 9.62 11.93 -5.67
N LYS A 66 10.92 12.26 -5.70
CA LYS A 66 11.82 12.11 -4.54
C LYS A 66 11.40 12.99 -3.36
N TYR A 67 10.89 14.18 -3.67
CA TYR A 67 10.54 15.20 -2.70
C TYR A 67 9.18 15.80 -3.06
N ILE A 68 8.45 16.23 -2.04
CA ILE A 68 7.27 17.09 -2.21
C ILE A 68 7.59 18.43 -1.56
N TYR A 69 7.03 19.51 -2.10
CA TYR A 69 7.20 20.85 -1.55
C TYR A 69 5.86 21.43 -1.15
N TYR A 70 5.77 22.01 0.04
CA TYR A 70 4.54 22.57 0.57
C TYR A 70 4.78 23.89 1.32
N LYS A 71 3.71 24.66 1.52
CA LYS A 71 3.68 25.81 2.44
C LYS A 71 2.77 25.52 3.60
N ILE A 72 3.18 25.99 4.78
CA ILE A 72 2.36 25.94 5.98
C ILE A 72 1.30 27.03 5.85
N GLY A 73 0.02 26.64 5.84
CA GLY A 73 -1.09 27.57 5.89
C GLY A 73 -1.24 28.20 7.28
N ASN A 74 -1.92 29.34 7.34
CA ASN A 74 -2.28 29.94 8.63
C ASN A 74 -3.30 29.07 9.35
N TYR A 75 -3.14 28.92 10.66
CA TYR A 75 -4.14 28.27 11.49
C TYR A 75 -5.43 29.11 11.49
N ASP A 76 -6.54 28.45 11.17
CA ASP A 76 -7.88 29.04 11.19
C ASP A 76 -8.84 28.05 11.88
N PRO A 77 -9.31 28.34 13.11
CA PRO A 77 -10.22 27.45 13.83
C PRO A 77 -11.61 27.37 13.20
N ALA A 78 -11.96 28.26 12.27
CA ALA A 78 -13.24 28.24 11.56
C ALA A 78 -13.19 27.41 10.26
N GLN A 79 -12.02 26.95 9.82
CA GLN A 79 -11.91 26.10 8.63
C GLN A 79 -12.47 24.70 8.88
N SER A 80 -13.28 24.23 7.92
CA SER A 80 -13.68 22.82 7.87
C SER A 80 -12.52 21.93 7.46
N ALA A 81 -12.56 20.65 7.84
CA ALA A 81 -11.56 19.66 7.42
C ALA A 81 -11.42 19.57 5.88
N GLN A 82 -12.54 19.69 5.15
CA GLN A 82 -12.53 19.70 3.68
C GLN A 82 -11.77 20.90 3.11
N ASN A 83 -11.96 22.09 3.70
CA ASN A 83 -11.26 23.30 3.29
C ASN A 83 -9.76 23.19 3.57
N VAL A 84 -9.37 22.60 4.70
CA VAL A 84 -7.96 22.33 5.01
C VAL A 84 -7.29 21.51 3.91
N VAL A 85 -7.92 20.40 3.47
CA VAL A 85 -7.36 19.52 2.44
C VAL A 85 -7.31 20.19 1.07
N THR A 86 -8.39 20.86 0.66
CA THR A 86 -8.47 21.50 -0.67
C THR A 86 -7.51 22.68 -0.80
N ASN A 87 -7.29 23.41 0.30
CA ASN A 87 -6.40 24.58 0.36
C ASN A 87 -4.92 24.24 0.64
N LEU A 88 -4.54 22.95 0.73
CA LEU A 88 -3.13 22.56 0.91
C LEU A 88 -2.28 23.17 -0.20
N ASP A 89 -1.36 24.09 0.13
CA ASP A 89 -0.47 24.70 -0.85
C ASP A 89 0.73 23.76 -1.08
N THR A 90 0.61 22.92 -2.10
CA THR A 90 1.67 22.06 -2.60
C THR A 90 2.18 22.59 -3.92
N TYR A 91 3.49 22.60 -4.10
CA TYR A 91 4.09 22.88 -5.41
C TYR A 91 3.90 21.68 -6.32
N PHE A 92 3.45 21.91 -7.55
CA PHE A 92 3.32 20.88 -8.58
C PHE A 92 3.81 21.43 -9.92
N VAL A 93 4.27 20.53 -10.79
CA VAL A 93 4.68 20.85 -12.15
C VAL A 93 3.50 20.68 -13.08
N GLY A 94 3.29 21.64 -13.99
CA GLY A 94 2.17 21.63 -14.94
C GLY A 94 0.94 22.37 -14.39
N THR A 95 -0.25 22.01 -14.88
CA THR A 95 -1.51 22.71 -14.58
C THR A 95 -2.44 21.93 -13.66
N ASP A 96 -2.08 20.70 -13.29
CA ASP A 96 -2.93 19.81 -12.50
C ASP A 96 -2.22 19.40 -11.21
N LYS A 97 -2.76 19.89 -10.09
CA LYS A 97 -2.28 19.62 -8.74
C LYS A 97 -2.36 18.13 -8.37
N SER A 98 -3.29 17.36 -8.96
CA SER A 98 -3.44 15.93 -8.67
C SER A 98 -2.21 15.11 -9.06
N ASN A 99 -1.39 15.64 -9.98
CA ASN A 99 -0.16 15.01 -10.44
C ASN A 99 1.03 15.15 -9.48
N VAL A 100 0.87 15.84 -8.35
CA VAL A 100 1.95 16.07 -7.37
C VAL A 100 2.61 14.78 -6.88
N PHE A 101 1.91 13.65 -6.91
CA PHE A 101 2.43 12.34 -6.48
C PHE A 101 2.99 11.48 -7.61
N TYR A 102 2.84 11.91 -8.86
CA TYR A 102 3.10 11.08 -10.05
C TYR A 102 4.06 11.74 -11.05
N VAL A 103 4.51 12.96 -10.79
CA VAL A 103 5.44 13.71 -11.63
C VAL A 103 6.72 14.00 -10.85
N PRO A 104 7.90 13.85 -11.45
CA PRO A 104 9.17 14.17 -10.80
C PRO A 104 9.20 15.61 -10.27
N ALA A 105 9.71 15.76 -9.05
CA ALA A 105 9.94 17.07 -8.45
C ALA A 105 11.01 17.87 -9.20
N VAL A 106 10.89 19.20 -9.14
CA VAL A 106 11.95 20.11 -9.57
C VAL A 106 13.22 19.90 -8.74
N ALA A 107 14.40 20.13 -9.33
CA ALA A 107 15.68 19.84 -8.68
C ALA A 107 15.96 20.71 -7.43
N SER A 108 15.54 21.97 -7.47
CA SER A 108 15.73 22.93 -6.37
C SER A 108 14.42 23.23 -5.67
N THR A 109 14.46 23.39 -4.35
CA THR A 109 13.31 23.85 -3.56
C THR A 109 12.79 25.19 -4.10
N PRO A 110 11.51 25.25 -4.53
CA PRO A 110 10.91 26.51 -4.99
C PRO A 110 10.91 27.58 -3.89
N THR A 111 11.06 28.84 -4.29
CA THR A 111 11.09 29.97 -3.35
C THR A 111 9.84 30.01 -2.47
N GLY A 112 10.07 30.07 -1.15
CA GLY A 112 9.00 30.12 -0.16
C GLY A 112 8.32 28.79 0.13
N TYR A 113 8.75 27.68 -0.46
CA TYR A 113 8.26 26.33 -0.12
C TYR A 113 9.23 25.58 0.81
N THR A 114 8.67 24.69 1.61
CA THR A 114 9.40 23.74 2.46
C THR A 114 9.42 22.37 1.79
N ARG A 115 10.58 21.69 1.83
CA ARG A 115 10.77 20.34 1.28
C ARG A 115 10.42 19.26 2.31
N ILE A 116 9.71 18.22 1.89
CA ILE A 116 9.59 16.94 2.59
C ILE A 116 10.12 15.80 1.73
N ASN A 117 10.76 14.82 2.36
CA ASN A 117 11.18 13.59 1.70
C ASN A 117 9.94 12.73 1.41
N TRP A 118 9.73 12.38 0.13
CA TRP A 118 8.64 11.50 -0.30
C TRP A 118 9.18 10.11 -0.59
N GLN A 119 9.51 9.79 -1.85
CA GLN A 119 10.23 8.55 -2.17
C GLN A 119 11.59 8.50 -1.45
N ALA A 120 12.26 9.65 -1.29
CA ALA A 120 13.53 9.74 -0.56
C ALA A 120 13.43 9.43 0.95
N ALA A 121 12.21 9.30 1.51
CA ALA A 121 12.01 8.86 2.89
C ALA A 121 12.06 7.33 3.04
N MET A 122 11.95 6.59 1.92
CA MET A 122 12.02 5.14 1.96
C MET A 122 13.44 4.68 2.24
N VAL A 123 13.55 3.62 3.04
CA VAL A 123 14.81 2.98 3.38
C VAL A 123 14.69 1.47 3.23
N ASN A 124 15.79 0.82 2.82
CA ASN A 124 15.81 -0.62 2.56
C ASN A 124 15.34 -1.46 3.76
N THR A 125 15.56 -0.98 4.98
CA THR A 125 15.14 -1.68 6.21
C THR A 125 13.63 -1.78 6.38
N MET A 126 12.84 -0.93 5.71
CA MET A 126 11.37 -1.07 5.69
C MET A 126 10.91 -2.28 4.86
N ILE A 127 11.79 -2.80 3.99
CA ILE A 127 11.45 -3.87 3.05
C ILE A 127 12.17 -5.17 3.45
N ASN A 128 13.49 -5.11 3.63
CA ASN A 128 14.37 -6.28 3.69
C ASN A 128 15.03 -6.52 5.05
N ASP A 129 14.58 -5.85 6.11
CA ASP A 129 15.08 -6.12 7.47
C ASP A 129 14.42 -7.37 8.08
N GLU A 130 15.14 -8.06 8.96
CA GLU A 130 14.65 -9.26 9.67
C GLU A 130 13.60 -8.92 10.74
N ARG A 131 13.62 -7.70 11.29
CA ARG A 131 12.75 -7.25 12.38
C ARG A 131 11.76 -6.16 11.98
N LYS A 132 12.03 -5.39 10.93
CA LYS A 132 11.19 -4.27 10.45
C LYS A 132 10.76 -4.36 8.98
N GLY A 133 11.24 -5.34 8.24
CA GLY A 133 10.86 -5.61 6.87
C GLY A 133 9.39 -6.00 6.72
N TRP A 134 8.82 -5.57 5.61
CA TRP A 134 7.44 -5.85 5.28
C TRP A 134 7.17 -7.37 5.21
N MET A 135 6.24 -7.84 6.04
CA MET A 135 5.83 -9.25 6.14
C MET A 135 6.99 -10.26 6.32
N GLN A 136 8.08 -9.87 7.00
CA GLN A 136 9.26 -10.72 7.20
C GLN A 136 9.00 -12.06 7.93
N TYR A 137 7.94 -12.13 8.75
CA TYR A 137 7.58 -13.33 9.52
C TYR A 137 6.55 -14.20 8.81
N TYR A 138 6.17 -13.84 7.58
CA TYR A 138 5.28 -14.67 6.78
C TYR A 138 5.93 -16.02 6.51
N LYS A 139 5.18 -17.09 6.82
CA LYS A 139 5.52 -18.47 6.51
C LYS A 139 4.30 -19.08 5.82
N PRO A 140 4.45 -19.69 4.63
CA PRO A 140 3.32 -20.34 3.96
C PRO A 140 2.72 -21.45 4.83
N ASN A 141 1.39 -21.47 4.93
CA ASN A 141 0.58 -22.47 5.61
C ASN A 141 0.97 -22.63 7.09
N HIS A 142 1.03 -21.51 7.82
CA HIS A 142 1.40 -21.48 9.23
C HIS A 142 0.42 -20.62 10.05
N SER A 143 0.62 -19.30 10.15
CA SER A 143 -0.18 -18.46 11.07
C SER A 143 -0.87 -17.30 10.34
N GLU A 144 -1.49 -17.59 9.19
CA GLU A 144 -2.16 -16.55 8.40
C GLU A 144 -3.55 -16.18 8.92
N LEU A 145 -4.17 -17.08 9.68
CA LEU A 145 -5.45 -16.88 10.36
C LEU A 145 -5.24 -16.46 11.82
N LEU A 146 -6.23 -15.77 12.38
CA LEU A 146 -6.24 -15.47 13.80
C LEU A 146 -6.47 -16.76 14.60
N PRO A 147 -5.93 -16.87 15.83
CA PRO A 147 -6.20 -17.98 16.71
C PRO A 147 -7.70 -18.19 16.93
N ILE A 148 -8.13 -19.44 16.96
CA ILE A 148 -9.47 -19.81 17.45
C ILE A 148 -9.61 -19.32 18.89
N TYR A 149 -10.73 -18.67 19.22
CA TYR A 149 -10.99 -18.19 20.58
C TYR A 149 -10.97 -19.34 21.60
N GLN A 150 -10.34 -19.10 22.75
CA GLN A 150 -10.13 -20.12 23.78
C GLN A 150 -11.45 -20.74 24.28
N ASP A 151 -12.52 -19.95 24.42
CA ASP A 151 -13.82 -20.46 24.88
C ASP A 151 -14.41 -21.49 23.89
N ILE A 152 -14.17 -21.31 22.58
CA ILE A 152 -14.61 -22.25 21.55
C ILE A 152 -13.83 -23.56 21.68
N ILE A 153 -12.51 -23.48 21.89
CA ILE A 153 -11.64 -24.65 22.13
C ILE A 153 -12.08 -25.40 23.40
N ASN A 154 -12.32 -24.68 24.49
CA ASN A 154 -12.74 -25.27 25.76
C ASN A 154 -14.10 -25.98 25.66
N THR A 155 -15.01 -25.48 24.81
CA THR A 155 -16.35 -26.05 24.62
C THR A 155 -16.34 -27.26 23.70
N ASN A 156 -15.35 -27.40 22.81
CA ASN A 156 -15.23 -28.52 21.89
C ASN A 156 -13.83 -29.12 21.93
N TYR A 157 -13.67 -30.20 22.69
CA TYR A 157 -12.41 -30.92 22.86
C TYR A 157 -11.83 -31.53 21.57
N ASN A 158 -12.61 -31.60 20.48
CA ASN A 158 -12.10 -32.02 19.17
C ASN A 158 -11.43 -30.90 18.39
N LEU A 159 -11.57 -29.64 18.83
CA LEU A 159 -10.86 -28.51 18.25
C LEU A 159 -9.53 -28.31 18.98
N THR A 160 -8.46 -28.31 18.22
CA THR A 160 -7.15 -27.82 18.66
C THR A 160 -6.83 -26.55 17.90
N GLN A 161 -5.97 -25.73 18.48
CA GLN A 161 -5.46 -24.57 17.77
C GLN A 161 -4.59 -25.00 16.57
N ASP A 162 -4.57 -24.19 15.53
CA ASP A 162 -3.75 -24.43 14.34
C ASP A 162 -2.32 -23.90 14.53
N TYR A 163 -1.32 -24.60 14.01
CA TYR A 163 0.09 -24.16 13.83
C TYR A 163 0.75 -23.36 14.98
N GLY A 164 0.88 -23.98 16.16
CA GLY A 164 1.85 -23.57 17.20
C GLY A 164 1.41 -22.43 18.12
N TYR A 165 0.11 -22.20 18.23
CA TYR A 165 -0.53 -21.35 19.25
C TYR A 165 -0.99 -22.16 20.46
#